data_AF-A0A534SRU3-F1
#
_entry.id   AF-A0A534SRU3-F1
#
_cell.length_a   1.000
_cell.length_b   1.000
_cell.length_c   1.000
_cell.angle_alpha   90.00
_cell.angle_beta   90.00
_cell.angle_gamma   90.00
#
_symmetry.space_group_name_H-M   'P 1'
#
loop_
_entity.id
_entity.type
_entity.pdbx_description
1 polymer ?
#
loop_
_entity_poly.entity_id
_entity_poly.type
_entity_poly.pdbx_seq_one_letter_code
_entity_poly.pdbx_strand_id
1 'polypeptide(L)'
;MSQRSDPLTVALTGQLSFILVASTVLALVASYLLLRLYRRAVIRSMLLRSRSEILQTKGYLPSETEHRSHDAPLGFSFVTRAEARTNRDAAMFYRRANRRQLLIAFVHVIAGCCFAAAMTTAFLTASKMDFFPFRFMYLTWANAWPVLIAVDLVVGLSRRGKLIGLVIYFLIGGVLGAVLLAKNPGLPVGQLLYLWLEFNAVPTVLLLIFLNRRIRALGPLVLVFMILAVTGASFVVTLTGNNQKLLRAV
;
A
#
# COMPACT_ATOMS: atom_id res chain seq x y z
N MET A 1 18.67 -10.63 -38.18
CA MET A 1 17.50 -11.27 -37.55
C MET A 1 17.37 -10.73 -36.13
N SER A 2 16.57 -9.69 -35.93
CA SER A 2 16.29 -9.11 -34.63
C SER A 2 15.35 -10.04 -33.88
N GLN A 3 15.87 -10.80 -32.91
CA GLN A 3 15.06 -11.52 -31.94
C GLN A 3 14.23 -10.48 -31.17
N ARG A 4 12.98 -10.32 -31.59
CA ARG A 4 11.96 -9.57 -30.88
C ARG A 4 11.64 -10.42 -29.65
N SER A 5 12.27 -10.10 -28.52
CA SER A 5 11.99 -10.79 -27.26
C SER A 5 10.50 -10.70 -26.98
N ASP A 6 9.81 -11.84 -27.03
CA ASP A 6 8.37 -11.90 -26.79
C ASP A 6 8.10 -11.37 -25.37
N PRO A 7 7.18 -10.41 -25.19
CA PRO A 7 6.85 -9.86 -23.88
C PRO A 7 6.33 -10.94 -22.91
N LEU A 8 5.79 -12.04 -23.45
CA LEU A 8 5.43 -13.23 -22.69
C LEU A 8 6.65 -13.96 -22.14
N THR A 9 7.75 -14.06 -22.87
CA THR A 9 8.98 -14.71 -22.41
C THR A 9 9.68 -13.91 -21.31
N VAL A 10 9.65 -12.58 -21.39
CA VAL A 10 10.17 -11.67 -20.34
C VAL A 10 9.29 -11.68 -19.08
N ALA A 11 7.97 -11.87 -19.24
CA ALA A 11 7.06 -12.09 -18.12
C ALA A 11 7.26 -13.48 -17.48
N LEU A 12 7.54 -14.52 -18.28
CA LEU A 12 7.75 -15.89 -17.81
C LEU A 12 9.15 -16.13 -17.16
N THR A 13 10.16 -15.33 -17.49
CA THR A 13 11.54 -15.49 -16.97
C THR A 13 11.75 -15.00 -15.53
N GLY A 14 10.69 -14.53 -14.85
CA GLY A 14 10.80 -14.06 -13.46
C GLY A 14 11.51 -12.72 -13.31
N GLN A 15 11.75 -11.97 -14.38
CA GLN A 15 12.43 -10.67 -14.35
C GLN A 15 11.63 -9.64 -13.53
N LEU A 16 10.29 -9.64 -13.65
CA LEU A 16 9.43 -8.77 -12.84
C LEU A 16 9.51 -9.13 -11.35
N SER A 17 9.45 -10.43 -11.03
CA SER A 17 9.61 -10.92 -9.66
C SER A 17 10.99 -10.58 -9.10
N PHE A 18 12.05 -10.70 -9.92
CA PHE A 18 13.41 -10.31 -9.55
C PHE A 18 13.53 -8.82 -9.26
N ILE A 19 12.99 -7.95 -10.12
CA ILE A 19 12.96 -6.50 -9.89
C ILE A 19 12.24 -6.20 -8.58
N LEU A 20 11.08 -6.82 -8.35
CA LEU A 20 10.28 -6.61 -7.14
C LEU A 20 11.05 -7.03 -5.88
N VAL A 21 11.69 -8.20 -5.90
CA VAL A 21 12.49 -8.72 -4.78
C VAL A 21 13.74 -7.87 -4.54
N ALA A 22 14.47 -7.51 -5.59
CA ALA A 22 15.66 -6.66 -5.50
C ALA A 22 15.29 -5.27 -4.94
N SER A 23 14.29 -4.61 -5.52
CA SER A 23 13.78 -3.32 -5.04
C SER A 23 13.35 -3.39 -3.58
N THR A 24 12.73 -4.49 -3.16
CA THR A 24 12.31 -4.69 -1.77
C THR A 24 13.51 -4.75 -0.84
N VAL A 25 14.50 -5.58 -1.14
CA VAL A 25 15.68 -5.74 -0.29
C VAL A 25 16.41 -4.41 -0.16
N LEU A 26 16.64 -3.72 -1.30
CA LEU A 26 17.25 -2.39 -1.30
C LEU A 26 16.41 -1.36 -0.53
N ALA A 27 15.11 -1.31 -0.75
CA ALA A 27 14.22 -0.38 -0.06
C ALA A 27 14.18 -0.63 1.44
N LEU A 28 14.26 -1.88 1.89
CA LEU A 28 14.23 -2.24 3.30
C LEU A 28 15.53 -1.79 3.98
N VAL A 29 16.68 -2.04 3.36
CA VAL A 29 17.98 -1.57 3.84
C VAL A 29 18.03 -0.04 3.87
N ALA A 30 17.62 0.62 2.78
CA ALA A 30 17.60 2.08 2.68
C ALA A 30 16.67 2.72 3.72
N SER A 31 15.45 2.20 3.87
CA SER A 31 14.48 2.70 4.86
C SER A 31 15.01 2.58 6.28
N TYR A 32 15.62 1.43 6.61
CA TYR A 32 16.20 1.21 7.93
C TYR A 32 17.38 2.15 8.20
N LEU A 33 18.28 2.33 7.22
CA LEU A 33 19.40 3.26 7.33
C LEU A 33 18.94 4.71 7.51
N LEU A 34 17.99 5.17 6.69
CA LEU A 34 17.44 6.52 6.78
C LEU A 34 16.78 6.77 8.14
N LEU A 35 15.99 5.83 8.65
CA LEU A 35 15.39 5.95 9.98
C LEU A 35 16.45 5.99 11.09
N ARG A 36 17.51 5.19 10.96
CA ARG A 36 18.60 5.17 11.94
C ARG A 36 19.37 6.50 11.93
N LEU A 37 19.65 7.05 10.76
CA LEU A 37 20.33 8.34 10.59
C LEU A 37 19.45 9.50 11.07
N TYR A 38 18.17 9.51 10.69
CA TYR A 38 17.19 10.49 11.13
C TYR A 38 17.06 10.48 12.66
N ARG A 39 16.87 9.30 13.26
CA ARG A 39 16.75 9.19 14.72
C ARG A 39 18.02 9.69 15.43
N ARG A 40 19.20 9.36 14.91
CA ARG A 40 20.47 9.88 15.44
C ARG A 40 20.57 11.40 15.30
N ALA A 41 20.18 11.96 14.16
CA ALA A 41 20.21 13.39 13.91
C ALA A 41 19.23 14.15 14.83
N VAL A 42 18.02 13.62 15.03
CA VAL A 42 17.00 14.21 15.92
C VAL A 42 17.44 14.13 17.38
N ILE A 43 17.95 12.99 17.84
CA ILE A 43 18.46 12.89 19.23
C ILE A 43 19.64 13.84 19.42
N ARG A 44 20.55 13.92 18.44
CA ARG A 44 21.68 14.84 18.48
C ARG A 44 21.24 16.30 18.47
N SER A 45 20.24 16.67 17.67
CA SER A 45 19.70 18.04 17.63
C SER A 45 18.90 18.40 18.88
N MET A 46 18.13 17.46 19.44
CA MET A 46 17.43 17.63 20.72
C MET A 46 18.41 17.80 21.88
N LEU A 47 19.49 16.99 21.93
CA LEU A 47 20.54 17.13 22.95
C LEU A 47 21.28 18.47 22.81
N LEU A 48 21.55 18.93 21.59
CA LEU A 48 22.17 20.24 21.34
C LEU A 48 21.25 21.38 21.78
N ARG A 49 19.94 21.29 21.50
CA ARG A 49 18.95 22.32 21.84
C ARG A 49 18.65 22.38 23.33
N SER A 50 18.55 21.23 24.00
CA SER A 50 18.43 21.14 25.47
C SER A 50 19.65 21.74 26.17
N ARG A 51 20.85 21.53 25.62
CA ARG A 51 22.09 22.10 26.18
C ARG A 51 22.22 23.60 25.92
N SER A 52 21.61 24.13 24.87
CA SER A 52 21.55 25.58 24.60
C SER A 52 20.45 26.31 25.35
N GLU A 53 19.30 25.68 25.63
CA GLU A 53 18.21 26.29 26.43
C GLU A 53 18.60 26.43 27.91
N ILE A 54 19.41 25.52 28.45
CA ILE A 54 19.91 25.63 29.84
C ILE A 54 21.02 26.70 29.98
N LEU A 55 21.65 27.13 28.88
CA LEU A 55 22.80 28.04 28.89
C LEU A 55 22.60 29.36 28.11
N GLN A 56 21.46 29.58 27.46
CA GLN A 56 21.13 30.83 26.77
C GLN A 56 19.68 31.26 27.06
N THR A 57 19.49 31.95 28.18
CA THR A 57 18.51 33.05 28.24
C THR A 57 19.06 34.21 27.39
N LYS A 58 19.15 34.03 26.07
CA LYS A 58 19.51 35.12 25.16
C LYS A 58 18.23 35.90 24.88
N GLY A 59 18.04 36.96 25.66
CA GLY A 59 16.99 37.94 25.47
C GLY A 59 17.08 38.54 24.07
N TYR A 60 16.16 38.13 23.19
CA TYR A 60 15.73 38.88 22.01
C TYR A 60 14.47 38.24 21.41
N LEU A 61 13.45 38.03 22.24
CA LEU A 61 12.08 37.91 21.78
C LEU A 61 11.32 39.09 22.40
N PRO A 62 10.52 39.86 21.63
CA PRO A 62 9.61 40.82 22.24
C PRO A 62 8.75 40.06 23.24
N SER A 63 8.50 40.64 24.42
CA SER A 63 7.60 40.04 25.43
C SER A 63 6.30 39.65 24.74
N GLU A 64 6.18 38.37 24.42
CA GLU A 64 4.94 37.76 24.03
C GLU A 64 4.03 37.99 25.22
N THR A 65 2.92 38.70 25.00
CA THR A 65 1.92 38.96 26.02
C THR A 65 1.63 37.63 26.66
N GLU A 66 1.98 37.50 27.94
CA GLU A 66 1.86 36.32 28.79
C GLU A 66 0.74 35.43 28.25
N HIS A 67 1.11 34.43 27.44
CA HIS A 67 0.14 33.50 26.90
C HIS A 67 -0.28 32.68 28.10
N ARG A 68 -1.27 33.20 28.84
CA ARG A 68 -1.91 32.49 29.93
C ARG A 68 -2.27 31.14 29.34
N SER A 69 -1.64 30.09 29.85
CA SER A 69 -2.09 28.74 29.61
C SER A 69 -3.59 28.79 29.84
N HIS A 70 -4.38 28.49 28.80
CA HIS A 70 -5.80 28.29 29.01
C HIS A 70 -5.90 27.11 29.98
N ASP A 71 -6.09 27.40 31.27
CA ASP A 71 -6.36 26.45 32.35
C ASP A 71 -7.74 25.78 32.18
N ALA A 72 -8.38 25.95 31.01
CA ALA A 72 -9.49 25.12 30.62
C ALA A 72 -8.96 23.69 30.52
N PRO A 73 -9.33 22.78 31.44
CA PRO A 73 -8.88 21.41 31.35
C PRO A 73 -9.33 20.87 30.00
N LEU A 74 -8.40 20.34 29.21
CA LEU A 74 -8.74 19.59 28.02
C LEU A 74 -9.66 18.44 28.45
N GLY A 75 -10.96 18.63 28.23
CA GLY A 75 -12.00 17.69 28.57
C GLY A 75 -11.93 16.50 27.62
N PHE A 76 -11.08 15.53 27.94
CA PHE A 76 -11.08 14.26 27.22
C PHE A 76 -12.30 13.44 27.68
N SER A 77 -13.41 13.52 26.95
CA SER A 77 -14.55 12.64 27.19
C SER A 77 -14.26 11.25 26.61
N PHE A 78 -13.71 10.36 27.44
CA PHE A 78 -13.53 8.96 27.07
C PHE A 78 -14.86 8.22 27.20
N VAL A 79 -15.68 8.25 26.14
CA VAL A 79 -16.94 7.53 26.12
C VAL A 79 -16.67 6.03 25.98
N THR A 80 -16.88 5.27 27.05
CA THR A 80 -16.85 3.80 26.95
C THR A 80 -18.11 3.26 26.25
N ARG A 81 -17.99 2.08 25.64
CA ARG A 81 -19.09 1.42 24.89
C ARG A 81 -20.35 1.16 25.74
N ALA A 82 -20.19 1.08 27.06
CA ALA A 82 -21.28 0.92 28.03
C ALA A 82 -21.99 2.26 28.31
N GLU A 83 -21.24 3.34 28.54
CA GLU A 83 -21.76 4.69 28.75
C GLU A 83 -22.39 5.30 27.48
N ALA A 84 -21.89 4.92 26.29
CA ALA A 84 -22.50 5.27 25.02
C ALA A 84 -23.91 4.68 24.84
N ARG A 85 -24.26 3.60 25.56
CA ARG A 85 -25.59 2.99 25.49
C ARG A 85 -26.59 3.68 26.41
N THR A 86 -26.13 4.26 27.53
CA THR A 86 -26.99 4.93 28.51
C THR A 86 -27.21 6.41 28.19
N ASN A 87 -26.25 7.08 27.54
CA ASN A 87 -26.34 8.49 27.19
C ASN A 87 -26.72 8.70 25.70
N ARG A 88 -27.88 9.32 25.44
CA ARG A 88 -28.40 9.57 24.07
C ARG A 88 -27.49 10.45 23.23
N ASP A 89 -26.84 11.44 23.82
CA ASP A 89 -25.97 12.37 23.09
C ASP A 89 -24.66 11.67 22.70
N ALA A 90 -24.09 10.89 23.62
CA ALA A 90 -22.93 10.04 23.35
C ALA A 90 -23.23 8.99 22.26
N ALA A 91 -24.42 8.40 22.26
CA ALA A 91 -24.88 7.51 21.21
C ALA A 91 -24.97 8.23 19.84
N MET A 92 -25.43 9.48 19.82
CA MET A 92 -25.52 10.29 18.60
C MET A 92 -24.15 10.62 18.03
N PHE A 93 -23.19 11.07 18.86
CA PHE A 93 -21.82 11.33 18.44
C PHE A 93 -21.12 10.07 17.93
N TYR A 94 -21.29 8.93 18.61
CA TYR A 94 -20.76 7.64 18.17
C TYR A 94 -21.33 7.21 16.81
N ARG A 95 -22.65 7.33 16.61
CA ARG A 95 -23.29 7.02 15.32
C ARG A 95 -22.79 7.93 14.20
N ARG A 96 -22.60 9.23 14.48
CA ARG A 96 -22.07 10.20 13.51
C ARG A 96 -20.62 9.91 13.14
N ALA A 97 -19.79 9.57 14.12
CA ALA A 97 -18.40 9.17 13.89
C ALA A 97 -18.34 7.88 13.05
N ASN A 98 -19.13 6.86 13.40
CA ASN A 98 -19.18 5.60 12.65
C ASN A 98 -19.70 5.79 11.23
N ARG A 99 -20.74 6.62 11.02
CA ARG A 99 -21.23 6.95 9.67
C ARG A 99 -20.17 7.63 8.82
N ARG A 100 -19.43 8.60 9.37
CA ARG A 100 -18.33 9.26 8.65
C ARG A 100 -17.23 8.27 8.29
N GLN A 101 -16.86 7.40 9.22
CA GLN A 101 -15.87 6.36 8.99
C GLN A 101 -16.30 5.37 7.89
N LEU A 102 -17.58 4.99 7.85
CA LEU A 102 -18.17 4.17 6.78
C LEU A 102 -18.18 4.88 5.44
N LEU A 103 -18.52 6.18 5.40
CA LEU A 103 -18.48 6.96 4.15
C LEU A 103 -17.07 7.03 3.58
N ILE A 104 -16.07 7.26 4.43
CA ILE A 104 -14.68 7.29 4.00
C ILE A 104 -14.26 5.90 3.48
N ALA A 105 -14.62 4.82 4.18
CA ALA A 105 -14.35 3.46 3.73
C ALA A 105 -15.00 3.19 2.36
N PHE A 106 -16.25 3.60 2.17
CA PHE A 106 -17.00 3.43 0.93
C PHE A 106 -16.34 4.14 -0.25
N VAL A 107 -15.87 5.38 -0.07
CA VAL A 107 -15.13 6.12 -1.10
C VAL A 107 -13.86 5.36 -1.53
N HIS A 108 -13.13 4.78 -0.57
CA HIS A 108 -11.92 3.99 -0.87
C HIS A 108 -12.25 2.68 -1.57
N VAL A 109 -13.37 2.04 -1.22
CA VAL A 109 -13.86 0.85 -1.94
C VAL A 109 -14.16 1.19 -3.38
N ILE A 110 -14.90 2.28 -3.66
CA ILE A 110 -15.19 2.73 -5.03
C ILE A 110 -13.89 3.05 -5.77
N ALA A 111 -13.00 3.83 -5.18
CA ALA A 111 -11.74 4.20 -5.81
C ALA A 111 -10.90 2.97 -6.17
N GLY A 112 -10.81 1.98 -5.27
CA GLY A 112 -10.09 0.75 -5.54
C GLY A 112 -10.79 -0.16 -6.55
N CYS A 113 -12.13 -0.17 -6.62
CA CYS A 113 -12.86 -0.84 -7.70
C CYS A 113 -12.57 -0.19 -9.07
N CYS A 114 -12.56 1.15 -9.15
CA CYS A 114 -12.19 1.86 -10.37
C CYS A 114 -10.74 1.56 -10.80
N PHE A 115 -9.80 1.56 -9.85
CA PHE A 115 -8.42 1.15 -10.09
C PHE A 115 -8.33 -0.30 -10.61
N ALA A 116 -9.03 -1.23 -9.96
CA ALA A 116 -9.03 -2.64 -10.34
C ALA A 116 -9.61 -2.87 -11.74
N ALA A 117 -10.68 -2.15 -12.09
CA ALA A 117 -11.27 -2.18 -13.42
C ALA A 117 -10.28 -1.64 -14.47
N ALA A 118 -9.66 -0.50 -14.22
CA ALA A 118 -8.66 0.09 -15.12
C ALA A 118 -7.45 -0.85 -15.33
N MET A 119 -6.91 -1.43 -14.26
CA MET A 119 -5.82 -2.40 -14.34
C MET A 119 -6.22 -3.66 -15.11
N THR A 120 -7.44 -4.15 -14.91
CA THR A 120 -7.94 -5.33 -15.61
C THR A 120 -8.10 -5.05 -17.11
N THR A 121 -8.65 -3.90 -17.47
CA THR A 121 -8.75 -3.46 -18.87
C THR A 121 -7.37 -3.35 -19.52
N ALA A 122 -6.41 -2.70 -18.84
CA ALA A 122 -5.04 -2.59 -19.33
C ALA A 122 -4.39 -3.97 -19.52
N PHE A 123 -4.57 -4.88 -18.56
CA PHE A 123 -4.03 -6.24 -18.62
C PHE A 123 -4.62 -7.04 -19.79
N LEU A 124 -5.95 -7.05 -19.96
CA LEU A 124 -6.61 -7.76 -21.07
C LEU A 124 -6.16 -7.21 -22.43
N THR A 125 -6.01 -5.89 -22.54
CA THR A 125 -5.56 -5.22 -23.76
C THR A 125 -4.10 -5.58 -24.08
N ALA A 126 -3.22 -5.55 -23.07
CA ALA A 126 -1.81 -5.88 -23.23
C ALA A 126 -1.58 -7.36 -23.59
N SER A 127 -2.36 -8.27 -23.01
CA SER A 127 -2.27 -9.71 -23.28
C SER A 127 -2.97 -10.15 -24.56
N LYS A 128 -3.63 -9.23 -25.30
CA LYS A 128 -4.41 -9.53 -26.51
C LYS A 128 -5.42 -10.67 -26.30
N MET A 129 -6.05 -10.71 -25.12
CA MET A 129 -6.99 -11.76 -24.79
C MET A 129 -8.41 -11.33 -25.11
N ASP A 130 -9.21 -12.27 -25.59
CA ASP A 130 -10.62 -12.01 -25.89
C ASP A 130 -11.39 -11.57 -24.65
N PHE A 131 -12.26 -10.58 -24.84
CA PHE A 131 -13.04 -9.99 -23.77
C PHE A 131 -14.19 -10.93 -23.37
N PHE A 132 -14.01 -11.66 -22.28
CA PHE A 132 -15.07 -12.46 -21.65
C PHE A 132 -15.55 -11.80 -20.34
N PRO A 133 -16.86 -11.50 -20.19
CA PRO A 133 -17.38 -10.78 -19.01
C PRO A 133 -17.05 -11.43 -17.67
N PHE A 134 -17.15 -12.77 -17.59
CA PHE A 134 -16.83 -13.50 -16.35
C PHE A 134 -15.34 -13.47 -16.00
N ARG A 135 -14.48 -13.49 -17.02
CA ARG A 135 -13.03 -13.35 -16.85
C ARG A 135 -12.67 -11.94 -16.39
N PHE A 136 -13.27 -10.93 -17.00
CA PHE A 136 -13.12 -9.54 -16.58
C PHE A 136 -13.55 -9.34 -15.13
N MET A 137 -14.68 -9.92 -14.73
CA MET A 137 -15.20 -9.80 -13.36
C MET A 137 -14.29 -10.48 -12.33
N TYR A 138 -13.80 -11.70 -12.61
CA TYR A 138 -12.83 -12.38 -11.73
C TYR A 138 -11.51 -11.62 -11.63
N LEU A 139 -10.95 -11.15 -12.75
CA LEU A 139 -9.68 -10.40 -12.76
C LEU A 139 -9.83 -9.04 -12.06
N THR A 140 -10.95 -8.35 -12.25
CA THR A 140 -11.26 -7.11 -11.54
C THR A 140 -11.34 -7.36 -10.04
N TRP A 141 -12.01 -8.44 -9.62
CA TRP A 141 -12.05 -8.81 -8.21
C TRP A 141 -10.67 -9.16 -7.64
N ALA A 142 -9.88 -9.93 -8.38
CA ALA A 142 -8.52 -10.28 -8.01
C ALA A 142 -7.66 -9.02 -7.82
N ASN A 143 -7.75 -8.05 -8.73
CA ASN A 143 -7.04 -6.77 -8.67
C ASN A 143 -7.58 -5.80 -7.60
N ALA A 144 -8.74 -6.06 -7.00
CA ALA A 144 -9.32 -5.21 -5.96
C ALA A 144 -8.73 -5.46 -4.56
N TRP A 145 -7.79 -6.41 -4.40
CA TRP A 145 -7.15 -6.71 -3.11
C TRP A 145 -6.57 -5.48 -2.35
N PRO A 146 -6.01 -4.42 -3.00
CA PRO A 146 -5.46 -3.29 -2.27
C PRO A 146 -6.50 -2.51 -1.47
N VAL A 147 -7.79 -2.64 -1.82
CA VAL A 147 -8.91 -2.04 -1.09
C VAL A 147 -8.90 -2.48 0.38
N LEU A 148 -8.60 -3.76 0.66
CA LEU A 148 -8.57 -4.26 2.04
C LEU A 148 -7.51 -3.54 2.87
N ILE A 149 -6.34 -3.26 2.28
CA ILE A 149 -5.25 -2.54 2.93
C ILE A 149 -5.63 -1.07 3.10
N ALA A 150 -6.18 -0.44 2.06
CA ALA A 150 -6.60 0.97 2.10
C ALA A 150 -7.67 1.19 3.19
N VAL A 151 -8.68 0.34 3.26
CA VAL A 151 -9.72 0.41 4.28
C VAL A 151 -9.13 0.18 5.68
N ASP A 152 -8.23 -0.79 5.86
CA ASP A 152 -7.54 -1.01 7.14
C ASP A 152 -6.74 0.20 7.60
N LEU A 153 -6.00 0.85 6.69
CA LEU A 153 -5.21 2.04 6.98
C LEU A 153 -6.04 3.23 7.43
N VAL A 154 -7.23 3.39 6.86
CA VAL A 154 -8.10 4.57 7.07
C VAL A 154 -9.04 4.38 8.25
N VAL A 155 -9.61 3.17 8.38
CA VAL A 155 -10.61 2.83 9.40
C VAL A 155 -9.93 2.30 10.67
N GLY A 156 -8.72 1.75 10.59
CA GLY A 156 -8.06 1.10 11.72
C GLY A 156 -8.82 -0.14 12.18
N LEU A 157 -9.04 -1.09 11.27
CA LEU A 157 -9.84 -2.28 11.54
C LEU A 157 -9.24 -3.09 12.71
N SER A 158 -10.10 -3.56 13.61
CA SER A 158 -9.71 -4.52 14.65
C SER A 158 -9.25 -5.84 14.00
N ARG A 159 -8.47 -6.67 14.73
CA ARG A 159 -8.01 -7.99 14.20
C ARG A 159 -9.17 -8.83 13.65
N ARG A 160 -10.32 -8.81 14.33
CA ARG A 160 -11.55 -9.50 13.87
C ARG A 160 -12.10 -8.88 12.59
N GLY A 161 -12.13 -7.55 12.48
CA GLY A 161 -12.57 -6.84 11.28
C GLY A 161 -11.69 -7.15 10.06
N LYS A 162 -10.37 -7.23 10.25
CA LYS A 162 -9.43 -7.64 9.20
C LYS A 162 -9.70 -9.07 8.72
N LEU A 163 -9.90 -10.01 9.66
CA LEU A 163 -10.19 -11.40 9.34
C LEU A 163 -11.52 -11.54 8.58
N ILE A 164 -12.57 -10.84 9.03
CA ILE A 164 -13.88 -10.84 8.36
C ILE A 164 -13.75 -10.29 6.94
N GLY A 165 -13.06 -9.15 6.76
CA GLY A 165 -12.84 -8.57 5.42
C GLY A 165 -12.08 -9.51 4.49
N LEU A 166 -11.05 -10.19 5.01
CA LEU A 166 -10.26 -11.18 4.28
C LEU A 166 -11.13 -12.38 3.86
N VAL A 167 -11.94 -12.90 4.78
CA VAL A 167 -12.86 -14.03 4.52
C VAL A 167 -13.89 -13.65 3.47
N ILE A 168 -14.52 -12.48 3.58
CA ILE A 168 -15.48 -11.98 2.57
C ILE A 168 -14.81 -11.87 1.20
N TYR A 169 -13.59 -11.34 1.15
CA TYR A 169 -12.83 -11.19 -0.10
C TYR A 169 -12.58 -12.53 -0.79
N PHE A 170 -12.10 -13.53 -0.04
CA PHE A 170 -11.85 -14.87 -0.58
C PHE A 170 -13.12 -15.64 -0.89
N LEU A 171 -14.21 -15.44 -0.15
CA LEU A 171 -15.51 -16.06 -0.44
C LEU A 171 -16.05 -15.57 -1.79
N ILE A 172 -16.08 -14.25 -2.01
CA ILE A 172 -16.56 -13.68 -3.29
C ILE A 172 -15.65 -14.12 -4.44
N GLY A 173 -14.32 -14.11 -4.23
CA GLY A 173 -13.36 -14.60 -5.22
C GLY A 173 -13.55 -16.08 -5.55
N GLY A 174 -13.85 -16.91 -4.53
CA GLY A 174 -14.15 -18.33 -4.69
C GLY A 174 -15.43 -18.58 -5.48
N VAL A 175 -16.50 -17.82 -5.21
CA VAL A 175 -17.75 -17.90 -5.97
C VAL A 175 -17.53 -17.50 -7.44
N LEU A 176 -16.84 -16.39 -7.70
CA LEU A 176 -16.51 -15.96 -9.06
C LEU A 176 -15.63 -16.98 -9.79
N GLY A 177 -14.65 -17.55 -9.08
CA GLY A 177 -13.78 -18.61 -9.60
C GLY A 177 -14.56 -19.88 -9.94
N ALA A 178 -15.48 -20.31 -9.06
CA ALA A 178 -16.33 -21.47 -9.30
C ALA A 178 -17.24 -21.29 -10.52
N VAL A 179 -17.84 -20.10 -10.69
CA VAL A 179 -18.64 -19.77 -11.88
C VAL A 179 -17.78 -19.82 -13.15
N LEU A 180 -16.54 -19.32 -13.09
CA LEU A 180 -15.62 -19.32 -14.23
C LEU A 180 -15.18 -20.74 -14.60
N LEU A 181 -14.90 -21.59 -13.62
CA LEU A 181 -14.57 -23.02 -13.77
C LEU A 181 -15.75 -23.80 -14.37
N ALA A 182 -16.97 -23.57 -13.87
CA ALA A 182 -18.17 -24.21 -14.40
C ALA A 182 -18.43 -23.87 -15.87
N LYS A 183 -18.05 -22.67 -16.31
CA LYS A 183 -18.15 -22.25 -17.72
C LYS A 183 -16.96 -22.68 -18.59
N ASN A 184 -15.85 -23.12 -17.99
CA ASN A 184 -14.63 -23.50 -18.69
C ASN A 184 -14.05 -24.77 -18.06
N PRO A 185 -14.63 -25.96 -18.34
CA PRO A 185 -14.24 -27.21 -17.70
C PRO A 185 -12.80 -27.66 -18.01
N GLY A 186 -12.13 -27.05 -19.00
CA GLY A 186 -10.72 -27.28 -19.30
C GLY A 186 -9.74 -26.47 -18.46
N LEU A 187 -10.20 -25.55 -17.60
CA LEU A 187 -9.32 -24.76 -16.73
C LEU A 187 -8.98 -25.51 -15.44
N PRO A 188 -7.69 -25.75 -15.13
CA PRO A 188 -7.31 -26.33 -13.86
C PRO A 188 -7.62 -25.38 -12.70
N VAL A 189 -8.27 -25.91 -11.65
CA VAL A 189 -8.64 -25.16 -10.43
C VAL A 189 -7.43 -24.45 -9.83
N GLY A 190 -6.27 -25.11 -9.84
CA GLY A 190 -5.02 -24.55 -9.31
C GLY A 190 -4.51 -23.33 -10.07
N GLN A 191 -4.89 -23.13 -11.33
CA GLN A 191 -4.40 -22.01 -12.14
C GLN A 191 -4.98 -20.66 -11.69
N LEU A 192 -6.23 -20.63 -11.20
CA LEU A 192 -6.84 -19.42 -10.66
C LEU A 192 -6.18 -18.97 -9.35
N LEU A 193 -5.86 -19.94 -8.49
CA LEU A 193 -5.13 -19.73 -7.25
C LEU A 193 -3.69 -19.30 -7.54
N TYR A 194 -3.02 -19.99 -8.47
CA TYR A 194 -1.67 -19.67 -8.91
C TYR A 194 -1.58 -18.24 -9.47
N LEU A 195 -2.52 -17.86 -10.35
CA LEU A 195 -2.61 -16.50 -10.87
C LEU A 195 -2.75 -15.47 -9.74
N TRP A 196 -3.63 -15.74 -8.77
CA TRP A 196 -3.79 -14.83 -7.64
C TRP A 196 -2.52 -14.72 -6.80
N LEU A 197 -1.86 -15.84 -6.52
CA LEU A 197 -0.61 -15.90 -5.75
C LEU A 197 0.53 -15.15 -6.46
N GLU A 198 0.73 -15.41 -7.74
CA GLU A 198 1.82 -14.82 -8.50
C GLU A 198 1.69 -13.30 -8.62
N PHE A 199 0.49 -12.80 -8.96
CA PHE A 199 0.28 -11.38 -9.18
C PHE A 199 -0.01 -10.57 -7.91
N ASN A 200 -0.64 -11.18 -6.90
CA ASN A 200 -1.11 -10.44 -5.72
C ASN A 200 -0.34 -10.78 -4.44
N ALA A 201 0.11 -12.02 -4.24
CA ALA A 201 0.73 -12.38 -2.96
C ALA A 201 2.06 -11.67 -2.75
N VAL A 202 2.92 -11.59 -3.77
CA VAL A 202 4.22 -10.91 -3.65
C VAL A 202 4.02 -9.43 -3.30
N PRO A 203 3.27 -8.61 -4.07
CA PRO A 203 3.04 -7.21 -3.70
C PRO A 203 2.35 -7.04 -2.34
N THR A 204 1.44 -7.95 -1.97
CA THR A 204 0.76 -7.91 -0.66
C THR A 204 1.75 -8.06 0.48
N VAL A 205 2.60 -9.09 0.43
CA VAL A 205 3.61 -9.35 1.46
C VAL A 205 4.57 -8.17 1.57
N LEU A 206 5.00 -7.61 0.44
CA LEU A 206 5.86 -6.44 0.40
C LEU A 206 5.21 -5.23 1.09
N LEU A 207 3.98 -4.89 0.71
CA LEU A 207 3.27 -3.79 1.32
C LEU A 207 3.09 -4.00 2.83
N LEU A 208 2.76 -5.21 3.28
CA LEU A 208 2.60 -5.52 4.69
C LEU A 208 3.91 -5.33 5.48
N ILE A 209 5.06 -5.68 4.90
CA ILE A 209 6.38 -5.44 5.51
C ILE A 209 6.59 -3.93 5.69
N PHE A 210 6.40 -3.12 4.63
CA PHE A 210 6.63 -1.68 4.67
C PHE A 210 5.55 -0.87 5.42
N LEU A 211 4.36 -1.43 5.62
CA LEU A 211 3.32 -0.86 6.48
C LEU A 211 3.55 -1.12 7.97
N ASN A 212 4.56 -1.91 8.34
CA ASN A 212 4.86 -2.19 9.74
C ASN A 212 5.14 -0.88 10.49
N ARG A 213 4.60 -0.78 11.72
CA ARG A 213 4.55 0.45 12.53
C ARG A 213 5.91 1.13 12.72
N ARG A 214 7.00 0.37 12.64
CA ARG A 214 8.37 0.88 12.77
C ARG A 214 8.88 1.64 11.55
N ILE A 215 8.43 1.29 10.35
CA ILE A 215 8.97 1.81 9.08
C ILE A 215 7.94 2.55 8.22
N ARG A 216 6.65 2.49 8.56
CA ARG A 216 5.53 3.07 7.79
C ARG A 216 5.70 4.54 7.37
N ALA A 217 6.46 5.35 8.11
CA ALA A 217 6.63 6.78 7.79
C ALA A 217 7.42 7.03 6.50
N LEU A 218 8.40 6.17 6.17
CA LEU A 218 9.28 6.33 5.01
C LEU A 218 9.26 5.10 4.09
N GLY A 219 8.92 3.93 4.63
CA GLY A 219 8.99 2.64 3.95
C GLY A 219 8.25 2.59 2.61
N PRO A 220 6.95 2.91 2.55
CA PRO A 220 6.18 2.86 1.30
C PRO A 220 6.73 3.82 0.22
N LEU A 221 7.19 5.00 0.62
CA LEU A 221 7.74 5.99 -0.31
C LEU A 221 9.09 5.54 -0.88
N VAL A 222 9.99 5.06 -0.02
CA VAL A 222 11.28 4.50 -0.43
C VAL A 222 11.09 3.27 -1.32
N LEU A 223 10.11 2.42 -1.03
CA LEU A 223 9.77 1.28 -1.88
C LEU A 223 9.38 1.73 -3.30
N VAL A 224 8.50 2.72 -3.43
CA VAL A 224 8.11 3.27 -4.75
C VAL A 224 9.33 3.79 -5.51
N PHE A 225 10.18 4.58 -4.86
CA PHE A 225 11.41 5.08 -5.48
C PHE A 225 12.34 3.95 -5.92
N MET A 226 12.51 2.90 -5.11
CA MET A 226 13.35 1.76 -5.45
C MET A 226 12.77 0.90 -6.57
N ILE A 227 11.45 0.75 -6.64
CA ILE A 227 10.79 0.09 -7.77
C ILE A 227 11.08 0.87 -9.06
N LEU A 228 10.89 2.20 -9.04
CA LEU A 228 11.16 3.05 -10.20
C LEU A 228 12.65 3.03 -10.59
N ALA A 229 13.56 3.10 -9.61
CA ALA A 229 14.99 3.11 -9.85
C ALA A 229 15.49 1.77 -10.46
N VAL A 230 15.10 0.64 -9.89
CA VAL A 230 15.52 -0.69 -10.39
C VAL A 230 14.85 -1.00 -11.73
N THR A 231 13.58 -0.63 -11.91
CA THR A 231 12.89 -0.78 -13.20
C THR A 231 13.57 0.08 -14.26
N GLY A 232 13.88 1.34 -13.96
CA GLY A 232 14.58 2.25 -14.86
C GLY A 232 15.98 1.75 -15.22
N ALA A 233 16.75 1.29 -14.24
CA ALA A 233 18.07 0.71 -14.46
C ALA A 233 18.00 -0.54 -15.35
N SER A 234 17.05 -1.45 -15.07
CA SER A 234 16.83 -2.66 -15.88
C SER A 234 16.44 -2.32 -17.31
N PHE A 235 15.60 -1.30 -17.49
CA PHE A 235 15.18 -0.82 -18.81
C PHE A 235 16.37 -0.27 -19.61
N VAL A 236 17.21 0.57 -18.98
CA VAL A 236 18.44 1.10 -19.62
C VAL A 236 19.39 -0.01 -20.01
N VAL A 237 19.64 -0.98 -19.12
CA VAL A 237 20.52 -2.13 -19.41
C VAL A 237 19.98 -2.94 -20.59
N THR A 238 18.66 -3.17 -20.63
CA THR A 238 18.02 -3.92 -21.73
C THR A 238 18.08 -3.15 -23.04
N LEU A 239 17.87 -1.82 -23.01
CA LEU A 239 17.91 -0.96 -24.19
C LEU A 239 19.32 -0.85 -24.76
N THR A 240 20.33 -0.68 -23.90
CA THR A 240 21.75 -0.64 -24.29
C THR A 240 22.22 -2.00 -24.80
N GLY A 241 21.83 -3.09 -24.12
CA GLY A 241 22.16 -4.46 -24.52
C GLY A 241 21.58 -4.86 -25.88
N ASN A 242 20.37 -4.39 -26.21
CA ASN A 242 19.75 -4.65 -27.52
C ASN A 242 20.24 -3.73 -28.66
N ASN A 243 20.97 -2.65 -28.35
CA ASN A 243 21.51 -1.74 -29.35
C ASN A 243 23.03 -1.89 -29.46
N GLN A 244 23.50 -2.69 -30.43
CA GLN A 244 24.93 -2.85 -30.74
C GLN A 244 25.68 -1.52 -30.99
N LYS A 245 24.96 -0.46 -31.41
CA LYS A 245 25.53 0.89 -31.57
C LYS A 245 25.82 1.60 -30.24
N LEU A 246 25.01 1.37 -29.20
CA LEU A 246 25.20 1.96 -27.87
C LEU A 246 26.27 1.19 -27.06
N LEU A 247 26.34 -0.13 -27.21
CA LEU A 247 27.41 -0.96 -26.61
C LEU A 247 28.83 -0.62 -27.10
N ARG A 248 28.97 0.05 -28.25
CA ARG A 248 30.27 0.53 -28.77
C ARG A 248 30.60 1.96 -28.34
N ALA A 249 29.64 2.68 -27.76
CA ALA A 249 29.79 4.08 -27.35
C ALA A 249 29.99 4.25 -25.84
N VAL A 250 29.73 3.19 -25.05
CA VAL A 250 30.04 3.06 -23.62
C VAL A 250 31.30 2.23 -23.48
#